data_AF-A0A0E3S9K6-F1
#
_entry.id   AF-A0A0E3S9K6-F1
#
_cell.length_a   1.000
_cell.length_b   1.000
_cell.length_c   1.000
_cell.angle_alpha   90.00
_cell.angle_beta   90.00
_cell.angle_gamma   90.00
#
_symmetry.space_group_name_H-M   'P 1'
#
loop_
_entity.id
_entity.type
_entity.pdbx_description
1 polymer ?
#
loop_
_entity_poly.entity_id
_entity_poly.type
_entity_poly.pdbx_seq_one_letter_code
_entity_poly.pdbx_strand_id
1 'polypeptide(L)'
;MKTEPEKVRESIGIVFQELTLDRDMTVREILEYHGRLYSMPKAERQERVDELISLVELEGKRDTLTKHLSGGMKRRLEIARGLMTRPKVLFMDEPTIGLDPQTRIRIWDYVRDINRQGTTIFLTTHYMDEADQLSDRISIIDHGKIVVTGKSWELKNTLGQDLIYMETNDNWAAGELLKDLDSVKGIKEKSKGIIVMVNVDGTYLLPEIMDRLRNGGIGIKAVNLKKPSMDDVFVHYTGRELRDNGAEKGAVVVPRIRRR
;
A
#
# COMPACT_ATOMS: atom_id res chain seq x y z
N MET A 1 23.40 -3.27 -20.60
CA MET A 1 22.74 -3.02 -19.30
C MET A 1 23.45 -3.60 -18.07
N LYS A 2 23.89 -4.88 -17.99
CA LYS A 2 24.64 -5.38 -16.80
C LYS A 2 26.00 -4.68 -16.55
N THR A 3 26.53 -3.97 -17.56
CA THR A 3 27.84 -3.33 -17.57
C THR A 3 27.78 -1.80 -17.65
N GLU A 4 26.60 -1.18 -17.55
CA GLU A 4 26.40 0.26 -17.78
C GLU A 4 25.66 0.92 -16.59
N PRO A 5 26.26 0.95 -15.39
CA PRO A 5 25.59 1.44 -14.18
C PRO A 5 25.20 2.92 -14.26
N GLU A 6 25.93 3.74 -15.02
CA GLU A 6 25.63 5.17 -15.19
C GLU A 6 24.33 5.37 -15.98
N LYS A 7 24.20 4.71 -17.14
CA LYS A 7 22.96 4.76 -17.94
C LYS A 7 21.74 4.25 -17.17
N VAL A 8 21.93 3.27 -16.27
CA VAL A 8 20.86 2.80 -15.39
C VAL A 8 20.46 3.93 -14.43
N ARG A 9 21.42 4.56 -13.74
CA ARG A 9 21.16 5.67 -12.80
C ARG A 9 20.47 6.85 -13.48
N GLU A 10 20.85 7.20 -14.71
CA GLU A 10 20.20 8.26 -15.49
C GLU A 10 18.74 7.92 -15.84
N SER A 11 18.39 6.64 -15.91
CA SER A 11 17.06 6.17 -16.30
C SER A 11 16.10 5.92 -15.14
N ILE A 12 16.58 6.04 -13.89
CA ILE A 12 15.81 5.73 -12.68
C ILE A 12 15.71 6.94 -11.74
N GLY A 13 14.60 7.04 -11.04
CA GLY A 13 14.42 7.94 -9.90
C GLY A 13 14.40 7.11 -8.61
N ILE A 14 14.91 7.65 -7.51
CA ILE A 14 14.91 6.96 -6.22
C ILE A 14 14.37 7.90 -5.14
N VAL A 15 13.40 7.39 -4.39
CA VAL A 15 12.85 8.00 -3.17
C VAL A 15 13.17 7.05 -2.02
N PHE A 16 14.16 7.39 -1.20
CA PHE A 16 14.57 6.58 -0.04
C PHE A 16 13.57 6.69 1.10
N GLN A 17 13.56 5.75 2.06
CA GLN A 17 12.75 5.85 3.27
C GLN A 17 13.11 7.11 4.10
N GLU A 18 14.41 7.35 4.31
CA GLU A 18 14.91 8.54 5.00
C GLU A 18 14.83 9.81 4.13
N LEU A 19 14.54 10.95 4.76
CA LEU A 19 14.53 12.25 4.08
C LEU A 19 15.96 12.74 3.87
N THR A 20 16.31 13.03 2.61
CA THR A 20 17.65 13.44 2.18
C THR A 20 17.70 14.88 1.68
N LEU A 21 16.74 15.70 2.12
CA LEU A 21 16.63 17.10 1.71
C LEU A 21 17.59 18.00 2.51
N ASP A 22 18.30 18.89 1.82
CA ASP A 22 19.07 19.94 2.47
C ASP A 22 18.12 20.91 3.20
N ARG A 23 18.39 21.13 4.49
CA ARG A 23 17.56 21.89 5.43
C ARG A 23 17.56 23.40 5.17
N ASP A 24 18.60 23.90 4.53
CA ASP A 24 18.84 25.33 4.30
C ASP A 24 18.59 25.76 2.85
N MET A 25 18.03 24.87 2.03
CA MET A 25 17.52 25.18 0.70
C MET A 25 16.00 25.33 0.69
N THR A 26 15.47 26.13 -0.20
CA THR A 26 14.02 26.22 -0.48
C THR A 26 13.53 25.05 -1.33
N VAL A 27 12.21 24.84 -1.35
CA VAL A 27 11.54 23.86 -2.24
C VAL A 27 12.03 24.00 -3.69
N ARG A 28 12.00 25.23 -4.22
CA ARG A 28 12.47 25.52 -5.58
C ARG A 28 13.96 25.22 -5.76
N GLU A 29 14.79 25.62 -4.80
CA GLU A 29 16.24 25.43 -4.91
C GLU A 29 16.63 23.96 -4.89
N ILE A 30 15.95 23.12 -4.11
CA ILE A 30 16.18 21.66 -4.10
C ILE A 30 15.99 21.08 -5.50
N LEU A 31 14.88 21.41 -6.17
CA LEU A 31 14.55 20.88 -7.49
C LEU A 31 15.48 21.45 -8.57
N GLU A 32 15.74 22.76 -8.52
CA GLU A 32 16.69 23.44 -9.40
C GLU A 32 18.11 22.86 -9.26
N TYR A 33 18.55 22.59 -8.03
CA TYR A 33 19.85 21.98 -7.77
C TYR A 33 19.92 20.56 -8.33
N HIS A 34 18.90 19.73 -8.10
CA HIS A 34 18.84 18.39 -8.65
C HIS A 34 18.88 18.39 -10.18
N GLY A 35 18.11 19.27 -10.84
CA GLY A 35 18.15 19.38 -12.30
C GLY A 35 19.52 19.81 -12.84
N ARG A 36 20.27 20.64 -12.10
CA ARG A 36 21.66 21.01 -12.46
C ARG A 36 22.63 19.85 -12.34
N LEU A 37 22.49 19.00 -11.32
CA LEU A 37 23.33 17.80 -11.15
C LEU A 37 23.22 16.86 -12.35
N TYR A 38 22.03 16.78 -12.96
CA TYR A 38 21.79 15.99 -14.17
C TYR A 38 21.95 16.79 -15.46
N SER A 39 22.60 17.96 -15.40
CA SER A 39 22.91 18.80 -16.58
C SER A 39 21.68 19.19 -17.42
N MET A 40 20.49 19.30 -16.82
CA MET A 40 19.29 19.71 -17.53
C MET A 40 19.41 21.16 -18.03
N PRO A 41 19.03 21.44 -19.30
CA PRO A 41 18.99 22.79 -19.85
C PRO A 41 18.17 23.73 -18.97
N LYS A 42 18.60 24.99 -18.84
CA LYS A 42 17.97 25.96 -17.93
C LYS A 42 16.47 26.15 -18.17
N ALA A 43 16.06 26.27 -19.43
CA ALA A 43 14.65 26.48 -19.79
C ALA A 43 13.79 25.28 -19.40
N GLU A 44 14.19 24.07 -19.83
CA GLU A 44 13.51 22.81 -19.49
C GLU A 44 13.44 22.59 -17.98
N ARG A 45 14.54 22.86 -17.27
CA ARG A 45 14.61 22.71 -15.82
C ARG A 45 13.64 23.64 -15.09
N GLN A 46 13.53 24.90 -15.51
CA GLN A 46 12.61 25.85 -14.89
C GLN A 46 11.14 25.43 -15.07
N GLU A 47 10.77 25.03 -16.30
CA GLU A 47 9.44 24.49 -16.59
C GLU A 47 9.16 23.22 -15.77
N ARG A 48 10.16 22.31 -15.68
CA ARG A 48 10.02 21.07 -14.92
C ARG A 48 9.87 21.31 -13.42
N VAL A 49 10.58 22.30 -12.85
CA VAL A 49 10.44 22.70 -11.45
C VAL A 49 9.01 23.18 -11.18
N ASP A 50 8.44 23.99 -12.08
CA ASP A 50 7.06 24.49 -11.94
C ASP A 50 6.03 23.36 -12.01
N GLU A 51 6.18 22.48 -13.00
CA GLU A 51 5.34 21.29 -13.19
C GLU A 51 5.33 20.42 -11.92
N LEU A 52 6.51 20.15 -11.34
CA LEU A 52 6.65 19.27 -10.20
C LEU A 52 6.19 19.89 -8.90
N ILE A 53 6.42 21.18 -8.67
CA ILE A 53 5.88 21.89 -7.51
C ILE A 53 4.35 21.85 -7.53
N SER A 54 3.75 21.95 -8.72
CA SER A 54 2.31 21.86 -8.86
C SER A 54 1.78 20.44 -8.68
N LEU A 55 2.45 19.45 -9.29
CA LEU A 55 2.12 18.04 -9.13
C LEU A 55 2.03 17.64 -7.65
N VAL A 56 2.93 18.15 -6.81
CA VAL A 56 2.96 17.80 -5.39
C VAL A 56 2.31 18.83 -4.46
N GLU A 57 1.55 19.77 -5.02
CA GLU A 57 0.77 20.82 -4.32
C GLU A 57 1.62 21.59 -3.29
N LEU A 58 2.76 22.12 -3.72
CA LEU A 58 3.69 22.92 -2.91
C LEU A 58 3.89 24.36 -3.42
N GLU A 59 3.02 24.88 -4.28
CA GLU A 59 3.11 26.22 -4.89
C GLU A 59 3.24 27.30 -3.83
N GLY A 60 2.39 27.27 -2.80
CA GLY A 60 2.43 28.21 -1.67
C GLY A 60 3.65 28.05 -0.75
N LYS A 61 4.50 27.05 -0.98
CA LYS A 61 5.74 26.77 -0.23
C LYS A 61 6.99 26.83 -1.09
N ARG A 62 6.87 27.29 -2.34
CA ARG A 62 7.95 27.35 -3.33
C ARG A 62 9.26 27.95 -2.81
N ASP A 63 9.19 29.08 -2.11
CA ASP A 63 10.36 29.78 -1.56
C ASP A 63 10.48 29.59 -0.03
N THR A 64 9.87 28.54 0.52
CA THR A 64 10.01 28.15 1.93
C THR A 64 11.19 27.19 2.10
N LEU A 65 12.05 27.44 3.10
CA LEU A 65 13.15 26.53 3.46
C LEU A 65 12.61 25.16 3.90
N THR A 66 13.26 24.07 3.48
CA THR A 66 12.79 22.71 3.77
C THR A 66 12.70 22.41 5.28
N LYS A 67 13.53 23.04 6.12
CA LYS A 67 13.45 22.90 7.58
C LYS A 67 12.11 23.35 8.18
N HIS A 68 11.35 24.19 7.49
CA HIS A 68 10.02 24.67 7.89
C HIS A 68 8.86 23.87 7.28
N LEU A 69 9.16 22.82 6.50
CA LEU A 69 8.15 21.91 5.96
C LEU A 69 7.78 20.82 6.96
N SER A 70 6.52 20.38 6.94
CA SER A 70 6.08 19.18 7.66
C SER A 70 6.69 17.91 7.05
N GLY A 71 6.64 16.78 7.76
CA GLY A 71 7.14 15.50 7.24
C GLY A 71 6.49 15.10 5.91
N GLY A 72 5.15 15.23 5.81
CA GLY A 72 4.42 14.98 4.57
C GLY A 72 4.80 15.92 3.42
N MET A 73 5.05 17.21 3.70
CA MET A 73 5.54 18.16 2.69
C MET A 73 6.94 17.80 2.20
N LYS A 74 7.84 17.39 3.11
CA LYS A 74 9.18 16.92 2.75
C LYS A 74 9.11 15.65 1.90
N ARG A 75 8.21 14.72 2.24
CA ARG A 75 8.00 13.50 1.46
C ARG A 75 7.54 13.80 0.03
N ARG A 76 6.56 14.69 -0.10
CA ARG A 76 6.08 15.20 -1.39
C ARG A 76 7.21 15.83 -2.22
N LEU A 77 8.07 16.64 -1.59
CA LEU A 77 9.23 17.22 -2.27
C LEU A 77 10.27 16.16 -2.70
N GLU A 78 10.51 15.12 -1.92
CA GLU A 78 11.40 14.00 -2.31
C GLU A 78 10.86 13.26 -3.54
N ILE A 79 9.55 13.02 -3.61
CA ILE A 79 8.89 12.44 -4.79
C ILE A 79 9.10 13.34 -6.02
N ALA A 80 8.84 14.64 -5.88
CA ALA A 80 9.09 15.62 -6.93
C ALA A 80 10.57 15.59 -7.38
N ARG A 81 11.51 15.54 -6.43
CA ARG A 81 12.96 15.46 -6.72
C ARG A 81 13.29 14.22 -7.54
N GLY A 82 12.77 13.05 -7.15
CA GLY A 82 12.97 11.78 -7.87
C GLY A 82 12.43 11.79 -9.31
N LEU A 83 11.46 12.67 -9.61
CA LEU A 83 10.86 12.82 -10.93
C LEU A 83 11.52 13.89 -11.80
N MET A 84 12.47 14.67 -11.27
CA MET A 84 13.12 15.76 -12.01
C MET A 84 13.66 15.31 -13.37
N THR A 85 14.26 14.11 -13.43
CA THR A 85 14.92 13.56 -14.62
C THR A 85 13.99 12.78 -15.55
N ARG A 86 12.67 12.83 -15.35
CA ARG A 86 11.67 12.03 -16.09
C ARG A 86 12.07 10.54 -16.18
N PRO A 87 12.30 9.88 -15.04
CA PRO A 87 12.82 8.52 -15.03
C PRO A 87 11.83 7.54 -15.69
N LYS A 88 12.36 6.49 -16.31
CA LYS A 88 11.52 5.39 -16.82
C LYS A 88 10.98 4.53 -15.68
N VAL A 89 11.76 4.40 -14.61
CA VAL A 89 11.40 3.66 -13.40
C VAL A 89 11.63 4.52 -12.17
N LEU A 90 10.60 4.69 -11.34
CA LEU A 90 10.70 5.33 -10.03
C LEU A 90 10.71 4.26 -8.93
N PHE A 91 11.79 4.21 -8.17
CA PHE A 91 11.89 3.39 -6.96
C PHE A 91 11.43 4.19 -5.75
N MET A 92 10.52 3.62 -4.97
CA MET A 92 10.00 4.23 -3.75
C MET A 92 10.15 3.26 -2.60
N ASP A 93 11.01 3.61 -1.65
CA ASP A 93 11.25 2.82 -0.46
C ASP A 93 10.36 3.31 0.68
N GLU A 94 9.35 2.52 1.04
CA GLU A 94 8.31 2.84 2.03
C GLU A 94 7.78 4.29 1.89
N PRO A 95 7.06 4.61 0.79
CA PRO A 95 6.67 5.98 0.45
C PRO A 95 5.81 6.67 1.51
N THR A 96 5.08 5.91 2.33
CA THR A 96 4.08 6.45 3.26
C THR A 96 4.35 6.16 4.73
N ILE A 97 5.51 5.61 5.09
CA ILE A 97 5.84 5.34 6.50
C ILE A 97 5.86 6.63 7.33
N GLY A 98 5.27 6.55 8.53
CA GLY A 98 5.25 7.65 9.50
C GLY A 98 4.36 8.83 9.12
N LEU A 99 3.55 8.69 8.05
CA LEU A 99 2.60 9.71 7.64
C LEU A 99 1.20 9.45 8.19
N ASP A 100 0.46 10.52 8.45
CA ASP A 100 -0.94 10.43 8.83
C ASP A 100 -1.80 9.92 7.65
N PRO A 101 -2.99 9.35 7.92
CA PRO A 101 -3.83 8.74 6.88
C PRO A 101 -4.18 9.66 5.71
N GLN A 102 -4.39 10.97 5.94
CA GLN A 102 -4.76 11.89 4.86
C GLN A 102 -3.58 12.14 3.92
N THR A 103 -2.37 12.29 4.49
CA THR A 103 -1.16 12.43 3.69
C THR A 103 -0.85 11.16 2.90
N ARG A 104 -1.08 9.96 3.47
CA ARG A 104 -0.89 8.68 2.75
C ARG A 104 -1.74 8.63 1.48
N ILE A 105 -3.03 8.93 1.60
CA ILE A 105 -3.97 8.93 0.47
C ILE A 105 -3.51 9.90 -0.63
N ARG A 106 -3.08 11.11 -0.26
CA ARG A 106 -2.55 12.06 -1.26
C ARG A 106 -1.31 11.53 -1.99
N ILE A 107 -0.39 10.87 -1.27
CA ILE A 107 0.77 10.23 -1.90
C ILE A 107 0.33 9.15 -2.87
N TRP A 108 -0.67 8.34 -2.52
CA TRP A 108 -1.20 7.32 -3.42
C TRP A 108 -1.76 7.90 -4.71
N ASP A 109 -2.45 9.03 -4.63
CA ASP A 109 -2.96 9.73 -5.82
C ASP A 109 -1.82 10.22 -6.71
N TYR A 110 -0.76 10.81 -6.15
CA TYR A 110 0.42 11.19 -6.92
C TYR A 110 1.08 9.98 -7.60
N VAL A 111 1.25 8.87 -6.88
CA VAL A 111 1.82 7.63 -7.42
C VAL A 111 1.00 7.14 -8.61
N ARG A 112 -0.33 7.15 -8.51
CA ARG A 112 -1.23 6.78 -9.62
C ARG A 112 -1.08 7.71 -10.81
N ASP A 113 -1.01 9.02 -10.59
CA ASP A 113 -0.89 9.98 -11.68
C ASP A 113 0.47 9.88 -12.38
N ILE A 114 1.56 9.68 -11.63
CA ILE A 114 2.89 9.39 -12.17
C ILE A 114 2.87 8.11 -13.02
N ASN A 115 2.19 7.06 -12.55
CA ASN A 115 2.08 5.81 -13.29
C ASN A 115 1.27 5.98 -14.58
N ARG A 116 0.15 6.72 -14.53
CA ARG A 116 -0.67 7.06 -15.72
C ARG A 116 0.08 7.86 -16.77
N GLN A 117 1.06 8.66 -16.36
CA GLN A 117 1.95 9.39 -17.27
C GLN A 117 3.02 8.48 -17.94
N GLY A 118 3.02 7.17 -17.64
CA GLY A 118 3.88 6.17 -18.28
C GLY A 118 5.13 5.81 -17.48
N THR A 119 5.29 6.32 -16.25
CA THR A 119 6.42 5.96 -15.40
C THR A 119 6.15 4.61 -14.72
N THR A 120 7.07 3.66 -14.84
CA THR A 120 6.98 2.40 -14.08
C THR A 120 7.34 2.66 -12.63
N ILE A 121 6.58 2.14 -11.68
CA ILE A 121 6.83 2.37 -10.26
C ILE A 121 7.18 1.04 -9.61
N PHE A 122 8.30 1.03 -8.88
CA PHE A 122 8.69 -0.06 -8.00
C PHE A 122 8.61 0.46 -6.57
N LEU A 123 7.68 -0.07 -5.78
CA LEU A 123 7.47 0.33 -4.40
C LEU A 123 7.74 -0.83 -3.45
N THR A 124 8.38 -0.54 -2.32
CA THR A 124 8.43 -1.43 -1.15
C THR A 124 7.51 -0.87 -0.08
N THR A 125 6.82 -1.76 0.62
CA THR A 125 5.94 -1.38 1.71
C THR A 125 5.67 -2.56 2.63
N HIS A 126 5.53 -2.29 3.92
CA HIS A 126 4.95 -3.21 4.89
C HIS A 126 3.44 -2.99 5.07
N TYR A 127 2.86 -2.01 4.37
CA TYR A 127 1.43 -1.72 4.40
C TYR A 127 0.69 -2.49 3.32
N MET A 128 -0.09 -3.49 3.73
CA MET A 128 -0.82 -4.36 2.82
C MET A 128 -1.92 -3.63 2.05
N ASP A 129 -2.53 -2.59 2.65
CA ASP A 129 -3.49 -1.71 1.98
C ASP A 129 -2.85 -0.89 0.85
N GLU A 130 -1.62 -0.41 1.06
CA GLU A 130 -0.85 0.31 0.03
C GLU A 130 -0.51 -0.58 -1.16
N ALA A 131 0.02 -1.79 -0.88
CA ALA A 131 0.34 -2.76 -1.92
C ALA A 131 -0.90 -3.09 -2.78
N ASP A 132 -2.04 -3.32 -2.11
CA ASP A 132 -3.33 -3.62 -2.73
C ASP A 132 -3.89 -2.47 -3.59
N GLN A 133 -3.73 -1.22 -3.14
CA GLN A 133 -4.31 -0.05 -3.78
C GLN A 133 -3.49 0.55 -4.92
N LEU A 134 -2.19 0.27 -4.97
CA LEU A 134 -1.25 0.90 -5.92
C LEU A 134 -0.65 -0.06 -6.94
N SER A 135 -0.63 -1.37 -6.67
CA SER A 135 0.19 -2.30 -7.44
C SER A 135 -0.64 -3.13 -8.42
N ASP A 136 -0.23 -3.15 -9.70
CA ASP A 136 -0.74 -4.13 -10.67
C ASP A 136 -0.29 -5.56 -10.34
N ARG A 137 0.88 -5.69 -9.74
CA ARG A 137 1.49 -6.96 -9.35
C ARG A 137 2.21 -6.81 -8.01
N ILE A 138 1.92 -7.73 -7.09
CA ILE A 138 2.47 -7.76 -5.74
C ILE A 138 3.40 -8.96 -5.64
N SER A 139 4.54 -8.78 -4.98
CA SER A 139 5.44 -9.86 -4.59
C SER A 139 5.64 -9.81 -3.08
N ILE A 140 5.30 -10.89 -2.39
CA ILE A 140 5.55 -11.01 -0.96
C ILE A 140 6.95 -11.57 -0.79
N ILE A 141 7.76 -10.89 0.02
CA ILE A 141 9.13 -11.29 0.34
C ILE A 141 9.17 -11.72 1.80
N ASP A 142 9.76 -12.89 2.03
CA ASP A 142 10.02 -13.41 3.36
C ASP A 142 11.42 -14.04 3.44
N HIS A 143 12.15 -13.77 4.53
CA HIS A 143 13.53 -14.21 4.72
C HIS A 143 14.44 -14.04 3.48
N GLY A 144 14.29 -12.90 2.78
CA GLY A 144 15.08 -12.55 1.59
C GLY A 144 14.70 -13.32 0.32
N LYS A 145 13.57 -14.03 0.31
CA LYS A 145 13.06 -14.78 -0.85
C LYS A 145 11.65 -14.33 -1.19
N ILE A 146 11.34 -14.29 -2.49
CA ILE A 146 9.96 -14.09 -2.95
C ILE A 146 9.19 -15.38 -2.68
N VAL A 147 8.17 -15.32 -1.83
CA VAL A 147 7.33 -16.48 -1.48
C VAL A 147 6.14 -16.62 -2.42
N VAL A 148 5.58 -15.50 -2.90
CA VAL A 148 4.50 -15.48 -3.89
C VAL A 148 4.53 -14.20 -4.70
N THR A 149 4.08 -14.28 -5.95
CA THR A 149 3.86 -13.13 -6.84
C THR A 149 2.53 -13.30 -7.57
N GLY A 150 1.74 -12.24 -7.66
CA GLY A 150 0.48 -12.26 -8.39
C GLY A 150 -0.23 -10.91 -8.38
N LYS A 151 -1.39 -10.83 -9.05
CA LYS A 151 -2.30 -9.69 -8.88
C LYS A 151 -2.97 -9.77 -7.52
N SER A 152 -3.38 -8.62 -6.97
CA SER A 152 -4.01 -8.59 -5.64
C SER A 152 -5.20 -9.56 -5.51
N TRP A 153 -6.10 -9.58 -6.49
CA TRP A 153 -7.28 -10.44 -6.47
C TRP A 153 -6.93 -11.93 -6.60
N GLU A 154 -5.90 -12.30 -7.36
CA GLU A 154 -5.43 -13.68 -7.50
C GLU A 154 -4.89 -14.19 -6.15
N LEU A 155 -4.09 -13.35 -5.49
CA LEU A 155 -3.50 -13.67 -4.20
C LEU A 155 -4.58 -13.84 -3.11
N LYS A 156 -5.56 -12.94 -3.06
CA LYS A 156 -6.70 -13.03 -2.11
C LYS A 156 -7.55 -14.28 -2.35
N ASN A 157 -7.86 -14.59 -3.60
CA ASN A 157 -8.66 -15.75 -3.95
C ASN A 157 -7.96 -17.09 -3.64
N THR A 158 -6.61 -17.11 -3.61
CA THR A 158 -5.84 -18.33 -3.29
C THR A 158 -6.13 -18.87 -1.89
N LEU A 159 -6.57 -18.02 -0.94
CA LEU A 159 -6.89 -18.46 0.42
C LEU A 159 -8.15 -19.32 0.50
N GLY A 160 -9.04 -19.24 -0.51
CA GLY A 160 -10.28 -20.02 -0.59
C GLY A 160 -11.12 -19.92 0.68
N GLN A 161 -11.25 -18.71 1.23
CA GLN A 161 -11.90 -18.43 2.51
C GLN A 161 -12.68 -17.12 2.44
N ASP A 162 -13.59 -17.04 1.47
CA ASP A 162 -14.59 -15.96 1.48
C ASP A 162 -15.55 -16.22 2.65
N LEU A 163 -15.93 -15.13 3.32
CA LEU A 163 -16.88 -15.16 4.44
C LEU A 163 -18.17 -14.49 4.00
N ILE A 164 -19.28 -15.23 4.02
CA ILE A 164 -20.61 -14.68 3.78
C ILE A 164 -21.29 -14.54 5.13
N TYR A 165 -21.48 -13.30 5.56
CA TYR A 165 -22.24 -12.94 6.75
C TYR A 165 -23.70 -12.77 6.34
N MET A 166 -24.61 -13.37 7.10
CA MET A 166 -26.04 -13.29 6.81
C MET A 166 -26.86 -13.14 8.09
N GLU A 167 -27.85 -12.27 8.05
CA GLU A 167 -28.92 -12.22 9.04
C GLU A 167 -30.18 -12.80 8.41
N THR A 168 -30.79 -13.80 9.05
CA THR A 168 -32.02 -14.41 8.55
C THR A 168 -33.14 -14.30 9.59
N ASN A 169 -34.36 -14.72 9.22
CA ASN A 169 -35.44 -14.92 10.17
C ASN A 169 -35.26 -16.19 11.02
N ASP A 170 -34.52 -17.19 10.52
CA ASP A 170 -34.18 -18.42 11.22
C ASP A 170 -32.73 -18.85 10.88
N ASN A 171 -31.79 -18.44 11.74
CA ASN A 171 -30.36 -18.66 11.54
C ASN A 171 -29.97 -20.13 11.64
N TRP A 172 -30.66 -20.90 12.49
CA TRP A 172 -30.39 -22.30 12.69
C TRP A 172 -30.81 -23.10 11.45
N ALA A 173 -32.05 -22.90 10.97
CA ALA A 173 -32.53 -23.53 9.74
C ALA A 173 -31.68 -23.12 8.53
N ALA A 174 -31.21 -21.86 8.48
CA ALA A 174 -30.33 -21.38 7.42
C ALA A 174 -28.99 -22.12 7.43
N GLY A 175 -28.40 -22.33 8.61
CA GLY A 175 -27.19 -23.13 8.76
C GLY A 175 -27.39 -24.57 8.28
N GLU A 176 -28.50 -25.19 8.68
CA GLU A 176 -28.82 -26.57 8.31
C GLU A 176 -29.05 -26.75 6.80
N LEU A 177 -29.64 -25.78 6.11
CA LEU A 177 -29.81 -25.84 4.65
C LEU A 177 -28.51 -25.65 3.88
N LEU A 178 -27.55 -24.91 4.43
CA LEU A 178 -26.31 -24.55 3.74
C LEU A 178 -25.17 -25.54 4.01
N LYS A 179 -25.21 -26.30 5.11
CA LYS A 179 -24.14 -27.24 5.48
C LYS A 179 -23.89 -28.33 4.43
N ASP A 180 -24.91 -28.65 3.62
CA ASP A 180 -24.84 -29.72 2.62
C ASP A 180 -24.23 -29.25 1.27
N LEU A 181 -23.82 -27.98 1.15
CA LEU A 181 -23.12 -27.51 -0.04
C LEU A 181 -21.63 -27.88 0.05
N ASP A 182 -21.10 -28.57 -0.97
CA ASP A 182 -19.66 -28.85 -1.09
C ASP A 182 -18.79 -27.58 -1.07
N SER A 183 -19.38 -26.47 -1.50
CA SER A 183 -18.77 -25.15 -1.52
C SER A 183 -18.66 -24.50 -0.12
N VAL A 184 -19.35 -25.04 0.89
CA VAL A 184 -19.37 -24.54 2.26
C VAL A 184 -18.39 -25.33 3.12
N LYS A 185 -17.33 -24.67 3.58
CA LYS A 185 -16.30 -25.25 4.45
C LYS A 185 -16.73 -25.31 5.92
N GLY A 186 -17.66 -24.45 6.32
CA GLY A 186 -18.25 -24.48 7.65
C GLY A 186 -19.10 -23.26 7.95
N ILE A 187 -19.91 -23.37 8.99
CA ILE A 187 -20.86 -22.35 9.40
C ILE A 187 -20.65 -22.04 10.88
N LYS A 188 -20.65 -20.76 11.23
CA LYS A 188 -20.59 -20.30 12.63
C LYS A 188 -21.77 -19.40 12.93
N GLU A 189 -22.55 -19.77 13.93
CA GLU A 189 -23.60 -18.91 14.44
C GLU A 189 -23.01 -17.77 15.29
N LYS A 190 -23.61 -16.58 15.18
CA LYS A 190 -23.30 -15.39 15.97
C LYS A 190 -24.58 -14.88 16.63
N SER A 191 -24.44 -13.99 17.60
CA SER A 191 -25.58 -13.33 18.26
C SER A 191 -26.53 -12.62 17.29
N LYS A 192 -26.04 -12.23 16.10
CA LYS A 192 -26.81 -11.54 15.07
C LYS A 192 -26.52 -12.10 13.67
N GLY A 193 -26.85 -13.37 13.44
CA GLY A 193 -26.74 -14.00 12.13
C GLY A 193 -25.82 -15.23 12.09
N ILE A 194 -25.48 -15.66 10.88
CA ILE A 194 -24.53 -16.75 10.61
C ILE A 194 -23.37 -16.25 9.75
N ILE A 195 -22.21 -16.90 9.91
CA ILE A 195 -21.03 -16.73 9.06
C ILE A 195 -20.83 -18.04 8.30
N VAL A 196 -20.92 -17.98 6.98
CA VAL A 196 -20.68 -19.11 6.09
C VAL A 196 -19.27 -18.95 5.50
N MET A 197 -18.39 -19.88 5.83
CA MET A 197 -17.04 -19.97 5.24
C MET A 197 -17.12 -20.79 3.97
N VAL A 198 -16.68 -20.24 2.85
CA VAL A 198 -16.78 -20.91 1.54
C VAL A 198 -15.39 -21.12 0.93
N ASN A 199 -15.22 -22.20 0.17
CA ASN A 199 -13.96 -22.61 -0.46
C ASN A 199 -13.83 -22.18 -1.94
N VAL A 200 -14.86 -21.52 -2.47
CA VAL A 200 -14.91 -20.91 -3.82
C VAL A 200 -15.13 -19.40 -3.70
N ASP A 201 -15.08 -18.67 -4.81
CA ASP A 201 -15.37 -17.24 -4.81
C ASP A 201 -16.82 -16.98 -4.41
N GLY A 202 -16.99 -16.38 -3.23
CA GLY A 202 -18.29 -16.11 -2.62
C GLY A 202 -19.15 -15.15 -3.43
N THR A 203 -18.56 -14.38 -4.36
CA THR A 203 -19.30 -13.50 -5.28
C THR A 203 -20.22 -14.29 -6.20
N TYR A 204 -19.74 -15.43 -6.69
CA TYR A 204 -20.49 -16.28 -7.63
C TYR A 204 -21.37 -17.30 -6.90
N LEU A 205 -21.00 -17.70 -5.69
CA LEU A 205 -21.78 -18.62 -4.86
C LEU A 205 -22.96 -17.94 -4.15
N LEU A 206 -22.85 -16.63 -3.87
CA LEU A 206 -23.87 -15.89 -3.12
C LEU A 206 -25.29 -16.01 -3.73
N PRO A 207 -25.51 -15.87 -5.05
CA PRO A 207 -26.83 -16.08 -5.65
C PRO A 207 -27.44 -17.47 -5.35
N GLU A 208 -26.65 -18.53 -5.47
CA GLU A 208 -27.09 -19.91 -5.18
C GLU A 208 -27.50 -20.08 -3.71
N ILE A 209 -26.69 -19.54 -2.78
CA ILE A 209 -27.00 -19.53 -1.36
C ILE A 209 -28.32 -18.79 -1.10
N MET A 210 -28.51 -17.63 -1.72
CA MET A 210 -29.72 -16.83 -1.55
C MET A 210 -30.97 -17.56 -2.05
N ASP A 211 -30.89 -18.19 -3.21
CA ASP A 211 -32.02 -18.95 -3.79
C ASP A 211 -32.34 -20.18 -2.95
N ARG A 212 -31.33 -20.91 -2.46
CA ARG A 212 -31.54 -22.10 -1.62
C ARG A 212 -32.28 -21.75 -0.32
N LEU A 213 -31.92 -20.64 0.32
CA LEU A 213 -32.58 -20.18 1.54
C LEU A 213 -34.01 -19.71 1.28
N ARG A 214 -34.23 -18.93 0.22
CA ARG A 214 -35.57 -18.46 -0.16
C ARG A 214 -36.50 -19.63 -0.49
N ASN A 215 -36.02 -20.61 -1.24
CA ASN A 215 -36.77 -21.83 -1.56
C ASN A 215 -37.05 -22.67 -0.32
N GLY A 216 -36.17 -22.64 0.68
CA GLY A 216 -36.37 -23.22 2.00
C GLY A 216 -37.29 -22.42 2.93
N GLY A 217 -37.91 -21.34 2.47
CA GLY A 217 -38.80 -20.49 3.27
C GLY A 217 -38.08 -19.54 4.24
N ILE A 218 -36.77 -19.37 4.10
CA ILE A 218 -35.94 -18.54 4.97
C ILE A 218 -35.83 -17.13 4.40
N GLY A 219 -36.29 -16.16 5.18
CA GLY A 219 -36.20 -14.74 4.88
C GLY A 219 -34.82 -14.19 5.22
N ILE A 220 -34.12 -13.65 4.22
CA ILE A 220 -32.82 -13.01 4.38
C ILE A 220 -33.04 -11.52 4.70
N LYS A 221 -32.55 -11.06 5.85
CA LYS A 221 -32.64 -9.66 6.31
C LYS A 221 -31.45 -8.83 5.85
N ALA A 222 -30.26 -9.41 5.91
CA ALA A 222 -29.02 -8.75 5.50
C ALA A 222 -28.02 -9.78 5.00
N VAL A 223 -27.16 -9.38 4.06
CA VAL A 223 -26.03 -10.18 3.59
C VAL A 223 -24.81 -9.30 3.35
N ASN A 224 -23.63 -9.80 3.71
CA ASN A 224 -22.35 -9.15 3.47
C ASN A 224 -21.31 -10.20 3.08
N LEU A 225 -20.65 -9.99 1.94
CA LEU A 225 -19.52 -10.80 1.51
C LEU A 225 -18.24 -10.09 1.95
N LYS A 226 -17.40 -10.79 2.72
CA LYS A 226 -16.05 -10.36 3.06
C LYS A 226 -15.05 -11.28 2.39
N LYS A 227 -14.29 -10.72 1.45
CA LYS A 227 -13.12 -11.39 0.88
C LYS A 227 -11.91 -11.24 1.82
N PRO A 228 -10.95 -12.18 1.78
CA PRO A 228 -9.68 -12.03 2.48
C PRO A 228 -8.97 -10.71 2.12
N SER A 229 -8.35 -10.07 3.11
CA SER A 229 -7.49 -8.92 2.88
C SER A 229 -6.10 -9.36 2.41
N MET A 230 -5.29 -8.39 1.99
CA MET A 230 -3.88 -8.67 1.69
C MET A 230 -3.08 -9.02 2.96
N ASP A 231 -3.52 -8.59 4.15
CA ASP A 231 -2.96 -9.06 5.43
C ASP A 231 -3.21 -10.55 5.65
N ASP A 232 -4.41 -11.05 5.32
CA ASP A 232 -4.72 -12.48 5.43
C ASP A 232 -3.80 -13.30 4.50
N VAL A 233 -3.55 -12.79 3.30
CA VAL A 233 -2.63 -13.39 2.32
C VAL A 233 -1.22 -13.41 2.88
N PHE A 234 -0.76 -12.29 3.41
CA PHE A 234 0.57 -12.18 4.00
C PHE A 234 0.77 -13.22 5.11
N VAL A 235 -0.13 -13.27 6.09
CA VAL A 235 -0.08 -14.23 7.20
C VAL A 235 -0.11 -15.69 6.73
N HIS A 236 -0.83 -15.99 5.66
CA HIS A 236 -0.85 -17.33 5.08
C HIS A 236 0.51 -17.77 4.53
N TYR A 237 1.20 -16.88 3.80
CA TYR A 237 2.48 -17.19 3.18
C TYR A 237 3.67 -17.07 4.12
N THR A 238 3.63 -16.18 5.11
CA THR A 238 4.74 -15.98 6.07
C THR A 238 4.57 -16.74 7.37
N GLY A 239 3.41 -17.37 7.61
CA GLY A 239 3.08 -18.01 8.88
C GLY A 239 2.72 -17.03 9.99
N ARG A 240 2.19 -17.56 11.11
CA ARG A 240 1.72 -16.82 12.28
C ARG A 240 2.82 -16.51 13.32
N GLU A 241 4.08 -16.38 12.91
CA GLU A 241 5.07 -15.86 13.85
C GLU A 241 4.81 -14.37 14.04
N LEU A 242 4.40 -14.00 15.26
CA LEU A 242 4.24 -12.62 15.69
C LEU A 242 5.55 -11.87 15.42
N ARG A 243 5.56 -11.04 14.37
CA ARG A 243 6.62 -10.06 14.17
C ARG A 243 6.39 -8.94 15.16
N ASP A 244 7.38 -8.69 16.00
CA ASP A 244 7.39 -7.59 16.95
C ASP A 244 7.24 -6.30 16.15
N ASN A 245 6.13 -5.59 16.36
CA ASN A 245 5.96 -4.25 15.81
C ASN A 245 7.13 -3.41 16.29
N GLY A 246 7.91 -2.85 15.36
CA GLY A 246 9.08 -2.02 15.61
C GLY A 246 8.76 -0.73 16.35
N ALA A 247 8.35 -0.83 17.61
CA ALA A 247 8.51 0.22 18.59
C ALA A 247 9.92 0.06 19.16
N GLU A 248 10.85 0.90 18.70
CA GLU A 248 12.14 1.10 19.34
C GLU A 248 11.94 1.25 20.85
N LYS A 249 12.35 0.24 21.61
CA LYS A 249 12.53 0.39 23.06
C LYS A 249 13.67 1.38 23.24
N GLY A 250 13.32 2.60 23.62
CA GLY A 250 14.24 3.67 23.95
C GLY A 250 15.36 3.15 24.85
N ALA A 251 16.60 3.39 24.43
CA ALA A 251 17.78 3.13 25.22
C ALA A 251 17.68 3.91 26.53
N VAL A 252 17.57 3.19 27.65
CA VAL A 252 17.70 3.77 28.99
C VAL A 252 19.16 4.20 29.16
N VAL A 253 19.40 5.50 29.10
CA VAL A 253 20.69 6.12 29.43
C VAL A 253 20.95 5.94 30.91
N VAL A 254 21.88 5.07 31.27
CA VAL A 254 22.40 4.94 32.64
C VAL A 254 23.47 6.02 32.84
N PRO A 255 23.32 6.96 33.78
CA PRO A 255 24.34 7.97 34.03
C PRO A 255 25.55 7.34 34.73
N ARG A 256 26.72 7.41 34.10
CA ARG A 256 28.01 7.06 34.73
C ARG A 256 28.34 8.08 35.81
N ILE A 257 28.24 7.66 37.07
CA ILE A 257 28.78 8.38 38.23
C ILE A 257 30.31 8.38 38.13
N ARG A 258 30.92 9.56 37.95
CA ARG A 258 32.35 9.78 38.15
C ARG A 258 32.65 9.69 39.65
N ARG A 259 33.47 8.71 40.06
CA ARG A 259 34.15 8.77 41.35
C ARG A 259 35.46 9.54 41.19
N ARG A 260 35.67 10.48 42.12
CA ARG A 260 36.92 11.19 42.37
C ARG A 260 37.99 10.23 42.87
#